data_AF-A0A832JT12-F1
#
_entry.id   AF-A0A832JT12-F1
#
_cell.length_a   1.000
_cell.length_b   1.000
_cell.length_c   1.000
_cell.angle_alpha   90.00
_cell.angle_beta   90.00
_cell.angle_gamma   90.00
#
_symmetry.space_group_name_H-M   'P 1'
#
loop_
_entity.id
_entity.type
_entity.pdbx_description
1 polymer ?
#
loop_
_entity_poly.entity_id
_entity_poly.type
_entity_poly.pdbx_seq_one_letter_code
_entity_poly.pdbx_strand_id
1 'polypeptide(L)'
;MSASITARRVAIGAVFGGLAFTMGFLPLSFPFPPIPYLKFDLAEIPAFLAAMVFGPSLGLVAAFSHFIALLFFGEWSPIGPVMKFLAVASSLAGFWL
;
A
#
# COMPACT_ATOMS: atom_id res chain seq x y z
N MET A 1 20.99 -16.48 17.34
CA MET A 1 20.99 -15.06 16.87
C MET A 1 19.99 -14.78 15.72
N SER A 2 18.94 -15.58 15.50
CA SER A 2 17.98 -15.36 14.39
C SER A 2 16.74 -14.52 14.77
N ALA A 3 16.30 -14.57 16.03
CA ALA A 3 15.04 -13.92 16.47
C ALA A 3 15.00 -12.39 16.35
N SER A 4 16.14 -11.71 16.55
CA SER A 4 16.24 -10.24 16.48
C SER A 4 15.98 -9.69 15.07
N ILE A 5 16.46 -10.39 14.04
CA ILE A 5 16.27 -9.98 12.65
C ILE A 5 14.78 -10.06 12.27
N THR A 6 14.07 -11.06 12.76
CA THR A 6 12.61 -11.21 12.55
C THR A 6 11.83 -10.10 13.25
N ALA A 7 12.15 -9.80 14.52
CA ALA A 7 11.48 -8.74 15.26
C ALA A 7 11.60 -7.37 14.57
N ARG A 8 12.79 -7.05 14.05
CA ARG A 8 13.03 -5.81 13.29
C ARG A 8 12.15 -5.73 12.03
N ARG A 9 12.03 -6.82 11.26
CA ARG A 9 11.18 -6.84 10.05
C ARG A 9 9.70 -6.68 10.37
N VAL A 10 9.25 -7.29 11.46
CA VAL A 10 7.86 -7.14 11.95
C VAL A 10 7.60 -5.69 12.35
N ALA A 11 8.52 -5.06 13.12
CA ALA A 11 8.39 -3.65 13.51
C ALA A 11 8.33 -2.72 12.28
N ILE A 12 9.21 -2.93 11.30
CA ILE A 12 9.20 -2.16 10.04
C ILE A 12 7.88 -2.35 9.30
N GLY A 13 7.44 -3.60 9.11
CA GLY A 13 6.16 -3.90 8.46
C GLY A 13 4.97 -3.26 9.17
N ALA A 14 4.95 -3.26 10.50
CA ALA A 14 3.90 -2.62 11.30
C ALA A 14 3.90 -1.09 11.16
N VAL A 15 5.08 -0.45 11.16
CA VAL A 15 5.19 1.00 10.99
C VAL A 15 4.74 1.42 9.60
N PHE A 16 5.27 0.81 8.54
CA PHE A 16 4.91 1.16 7.16
C PHE A 16 3.47 0.75 6.81
N GLY A 17 2.99 -0.37 7.33
CA GLY A 17 1.59 -0.79 7.21
C GLY A 17 0.65 0.17 7.93
N GLY A 18 0.97 0.59 9.15
CA GLY A 18 0.21 1.60 9.89
C GLY A 18 0.19 2.96 9.19
N LEU A 19 1.33 3.40 8.63
CA LEU A 19 1.40 4.62 7.81
C LEU A 19 0.53 4.53 6.56
N ALA A 20 0.60 3.42 5.81
CA ALA A 20 -0.21 3.21 4.61
C ALA A 20 -1.71 3.11 4.93
N PHE A 21 -2.06 2.48 6.06
CA PHE A 21 -3.42 2.39 6.58
C PHE A 21 -3.95 3.78 6.94
N THR A 22 -3.22 4.54 7.77
CA THR A 22 -3.62 5.91 8.20
C THR A 22 -3.71 6.90 7.04
N MET A 23 -2.85 6.79 6.03
CA MET A 23 -2.95 7.62 4.82
C MET A 23 -4.18 7.29 3.98
N GLY A 24 -4.69 6.06 4.02
CA GLY A 24 -5.91 5.66 3.30
C GLY A 24 -7.20 6.34 3.78
N PHE A 25 -7.18 6.99 4.95
CA PHE A 25 -8.29 7.80 5.45
C PHE A 25 -8.26 9.24 4.97
N LEU A 26 -7.08 9.76 4.63
CA LEU A 26 -6.96 11.15 4.24
C LEU A 26 -7.42 11.29 2.79
N PRO A 27 -8.07 12.41 2.43
CA PRO A 27 -8.46 12.71 1.05
C PRO A 27 -7.24 13.14 0.22
N LEU A 28 -6.16 12.35 0.25
CA LEU A 28 -4.94 12.56 -0.54
C LEU A 28 -5.06 11.96 -1.93
N SER A 29 -6.27 11.97 -2.49
CA SER A 29 -6.54 11.44 -3.80
C SER A 29 -7.11 12.49 -4.75
N PHE A 30 -6.66 12.45 -6.00
CA PHE A 30 -7.12 13.34 -7.05
C PHE A 30 -7.59 12.53 -8.27
N PRO A 31 -8.71 12.92 -8.90
CA PRO A 31 -9.28 12.20 -10.03
C PRO A 31 -8.43 12.42 -11.28
N PHE A 32 -8.36 11.39 -12.13
CA PHE A 32 -7.77 11.51 -13.45
C PHE A 32 -8.75 12.20 -14.40
N PRO A 33 -8.38 13.32 -15.06
CA PRO A 33 -9.33 14.15 -15.82
C PRO A 33 -10.15 13.41 -16.89
N PRO A 34 -9.57 12.46 -17.65
CA PRO A 34 -10.34 11.69 -18.64
C PRO A 34 -11.22 10.59 -18.03
N ILE A 35 -10.91 10.10 -16.82
CA ILE A 35 -11.52 8.92 -16.21
C ILE A 35 -11.79 9.19 -14.72
N PRO A 36 -12.95 9.74 -14.34
CA PRO A 36 -13.20 10.23 -12.98
C PRO A 36 -13.20 9.16 -11.88
N TYR A 37 -13.41 7.89 -12.25
CA TYR A 37 -13.35 6.76 -11.31
C TYR A 37 -11.91 6.34 -10.99
N LEU A 38 -10.94 6.72 -11.82
CA LEU A 38 -9.52 6.47 -11.57
C LEU A 38 -8.97 7.61 -10.72
N LYS A 39 -8.69 7.32 -9.45
CA LYS A 39 -8.11 8.27 -8.50
C LYS A 39 -6.65 7.89 -8.22
N PHE A 40 -5.75 8.85 -8.37
CA PHE A 40 -4.39 8.71 -7.86
C PHE A 40 -4.41 8.92 -6.36
N ASP A 41 -3.73 8.07 -5.60
CA ASP A 41 -3.67 8.17 -4.14
C ASP A 41 -2.20 8.22 -3.71
N LEU A 42 -1.87 9.21 -2.88
CA LEU A 42 -0.53 9.34 -2.31
C LEU A 42 -0.25 8.31 -1.22
N ALA A 43 -1.26 7.61 -0.71
CA ALA A 43 -1.11 6.55 0.28
C ALA A 43 -0.34 5.31 -0.23
N GLU A 44 0.02 5.26 -1.51
CA GLU A 44 0.92 4.26 -2.09
C GLU A 44 2.40 4.54 -1.80
N ILE A 45 2.76 5.79 -1.48
CA ILE A 45 4.15 6.20 -1.24
C ILE A 45 4.82 5.38 -0.12
N PRO A 46 4.18 5.13 1.04
CA PRO A 46 4.75 4.26 2.08
C PRO A 46 5.00 2.84 1.61
N ALA A 47 4.13 2.28 0.75
CA ALA A 47 4.29 0.93 0.24
C ALA A 47 5.48 0.81 -0.71
N PHE A 48 5.65 1.78 -1.61
CA PHE A 48 6.82 1.84 -2.49
C PHE A 48 8.12 2.12 -1.72
N LEU A 49 8.11 3.02 -0.74
CA LEU A 49 9.26 3.26 0.14
C LEU A 49 9.67 1.99 0.90
N ALA A 50 8.70 1.29 1.50
CA ALA A 50 8.96 0.03 2.19
C ALA A 50 9.55 -1.03 1.25
N ALA A 51 9.04 -1.11 0.01
CA ALA A 51 9.55 -2.02 -1.01
C ALA A 51 10.99 -1.71 -1.42
N MET A 52 11.31 -0.43 -1.68
CA MET A 52 12.63 -0.01 -2.15
C MET A 52 13.70 -0.09 -1.06
N VAL A 53 13.36 0.23 0.19
CA VAL A 53 14.33 0.29 1.30
C VAL A 53 14.52 -1.06 1.97
N PHE A 54 13.45 -1.85 2.16
CA PHE A 54 13.50 -3.09 2.94
C PHE A 54 13.11 -4.35 2.16
N GLY A 55 12.83 -4.22 0.87
CA GLY A 55 12.51 -5.30 -0.05
C GLY A 55 11.02 -5.50 -0.31
N PRO A 56 10.67 -6.23 -1.38
CA PRO A 56 9.31 -6.32 -1.92
C PRO A 56 8.30 -6.88 -0.90
N SER A 57 8.74 -7.80 -0.04
CA SER A 57 7.87 -8.41 0.98
C SER A 57 7.28 -7.38 1.95
N LEU A 58 8.06 -6.36 2.34
CA LEU A 58 7.60 -5.35 3.30
C LEU A 58 6.74 -4.28 2.61
N GLY A 59 7.02 -3.99 1.34
CA GLY A 59 6.13 -3.17 0.51
C GLY A 59 4.75 -3.80 0.31
N LEU A 60 4.70 -5.11 0.07
CA LEU A 60 3.44 -5.86 -0.04
C LEU A 60 2.62 -5.84 1.25
N VAL A 61 3.27 -5.93 2.42
CA VAL A 61 2.59 -5.79 3.72
C VAL A 61 1.97 -4.40 3.88
N ALA A 62 2.67 -3.36 3.47
CA ALA A 62 2.14 -1.99 3.51
C ALA A 62 0.98 -1.79 2.51
N ALA A 63 1.11 -2.31 1.28
CA ALA A 63 0.05 -2.29 0.28
C ALA A 63 -1.21 -3.04 0.73
N PHE A 64 -1.04 -4.20 1.39
CA PHE A 64 -2.14 -4.96 1.97
C PHE A 64 -2.82 -4.21 3.13
N SER A 65 -2.04 -3.52 3.95
CA SER A 65 -2.59 -2.68 5.02
C SER A 65 -3.44 -1.54 4.44
N HIS A 66 -2.94 -0.88 3.39
CA HIS A 66 -3.70 0.14 2.67
C HIS A 66 -4.98 -0.40 2.01
N PHE A 67 -4.92 -1.61 1.44
CA PHE A 67 -6.10 -2.31 0.91
C PHE A 67 -7.19 -2.51 1.99
N ILE A 68 -6.79 -2.91 3.20
CA ILE A 68 -7.73 -3.02 4.33
C ILE A 68 -8.34 -1.65 4.67
N ALA A 69 -7.54 -0.58 4.70
CA ALA A 69 -8.08 0.77 4.93
C ALA A 69 -9.15 1.14 3.89
N LEU A 70 -8.86 0.91 2.61
CA LEU A 70 -9.79 1.22 1.52
C LEU A 70 -11.04 0.32 1.51
N LEU A 71 -10.96 -0.91 2.03
CA LEU A 71 -12.15 -1.75 2.21
C LEU A 71 -13.17 -1.12 3.17
N PHE A 72 -12.70 -0.44 4.22
CA PHE A 72 -13.55 0.20 5.24
C PHE A 72 -13.93 1.64 4.89
N PHE A 73 -13.00 2.43 4.34
CA PHE A 73 -13.16 3.88 4.14
C PHE A 73 -13.20 4.29 2.66
N GLY A 74 -12.89 3.38 1.75
CA GLY A 74 -12.83 3.66 0.32
C GLY A 74 -14.21 3.65 -0.35
N GLU A 75 -14.29 4.37 -1.46
CA GLU A 75 -15.45 4.38 -2.34
C GLU A 75 -15.44 3.16 -3.28
N TRP A 76 -16.61 2.76 -3.80
CA TRP A 76 -16.72 1.63 -4.74
C TRP A 76 -16.18 0.29 -4.20
N SER A 77 -16.19 0.12 -2.86
CA SER A 77 -15.84 -1.15 -2.20
C SER A 77 -16.82 -2.27 -2.60
N PRO A 78 -16.34 -3.48 -2.95
CA PRO A 78 -14.96 -3.97 -2.83
C PRO A 78 -14.12 -3.84 -4.12
N ILE A 79 -14.71 -3.47 -5.26
CA ILE A 79 -14.04 -3.52 -6.57
C ILE A 79 -12.91 -2.48 -6.65
N GLY A 80 -13.14 -1.24 -6.23
CA GLY A 80 -12.13 -0.18 -6.24
C GLY A 80 -10.86 -0.56 -5.45
N PRO A 81 -10.98 -0.95 -4.16
CA PRO A 81 -9.85 -1.40 -3.35
C PRO A 81 -9.08 -2.57 -3.97
N VAL A 82 -9.79 -3.58 -4.51
CA VAL A 82 -9.13 -4.75 -5.14
C VAL A 82 -8.34 -4.34 -6.37
N MET A 83 -8.91 -3.52 -7.26
CA MET A 83 -8.22 -3.04 -8.46
C MET A 83 -6.97 -2.24 -8.09
N LYS A 84 -7.04 -1.42 -7.05
CA LYS A 84 -5.89 -0.65 -6.57
C LYS A 84 -4.80 -1.54 -5.99
N PHE A 85 -5.16 -2.52 -5.17
CA PHE A 85 -4.20 -3.48 -4.63
C PHE A 85 -3.50 -4.27 -5.75
N LEU A 86 -4.24 -4.73 -6.76
CA LEU A 86 -3.66 -5.43 -7.91
C LEU A 86 -2.72 -4.54 -8.73
N ALA A 87 -3.07 -3.28 -8.94
CA ALA A 87 -2.21 -2.32 -9.61
C ALA A 87 -0.87 -2.15 -8.86
N VAL A 88 -0.92 -1.90 -7.55
CA VAL A 88 0.29 -1.74 -6.72
C VAL A 88 1.10 -3.03 -6.67
N ALA A 89 0.47 -4.19 -6.46
CA ALA A 89 1.15 -5.48 -6.42
C ALA A 89 1.84 -5.78 -7.76
N SER A 90 1.20 -5.49 -8.89
CA SER A 90 1.78 -5.64 -10.22
C SER A 90 2.94 -4.67 -10.46
N SER A 91 2.83 -3.41 -10.05
CA SER A 91 3.93 -2.44 -10.16
C SER A 91 5.13 -2.82 -9.29
N LEU A 92 4.89 -3.30 -8.07
CA LEU A 92 5.94 -3.81 -7.20
C LEU A 92 6.60 -5.06 -7.79
N ALA A 93 5.83 -5.97 -8.37
CA ALA A 93 6.37 -7.14 -9.06
C ALA A 93 7.22 -6.74 -10.27
N GLY A 94 6.73 -5.81 -11.10
CA GLY A 94 7.45 -5.30 -12.27
C GLY A 94 8.73 -4.54 -11.93
N PHE A 95 8.87 -3.99 -10.72
CA PHE A 95 10.12 -3.36 -10.28
C PHE A 95 11.21 -4.37 -9.90
N TRP A 96 10.83 -5.61 -9.57
CA TRP A 96 11.74 -6.63 -9.03
C TRP A 96 12.00 -7.83 -9.96
N LEU A 97 11.27 -7.93 -11.07
CA LEU A 97 11.48 -8.91 -12.15
C LEU A 97 12.32 -8.29 -13.27
#